data_AF-A0A382YQV5-F1
#
_entry.id   AF-A0A382YQV5-F1
#
_cell.length_a   1.000
_cell.length_b   1.000
_cell.length_c   1.000
_cell.angle_alpha   90.00
_cell.angle_beta   90.00
_cell.angle_gamma   90.00
#
_symmetry.space_group_name_H-M   'P 1'
#
loop_
_entity.id
_entity.type
_entity.pdbx_description
1 polymer ?
#
loop_
_entity_poly.entity_id
_entity_poly.type
_entity_poly.pdbx_seq_one_letter_code
_entity_poly.pdbx_strand_id
1 'polypeptide(L)' 'WNATNDRNEPVSAGLYLYMIQAGEFRQTKEMVLLK' A
#
# COMPACT_ATOMS: atom_id res chain seq x y z
N TRP A 1 -4.27 -5.65 0.85
CA TRP A 1 -4.79 -4.59 -0.04
C TRP A 1 -5.40 -5.25 -1.27
N ASN A 2 -6.46 -4.66 -1.84
CA ASN A 2 -7.27 -5.19 -2.93
C ASN A 2 -7.15 -4.36 -4.22
N ALA A 3 -6.08 -3.58 -4.38
CA ALA A 3 -5.84 -2.73 -5.55
C ALA A 3 -6.91 -1.65 -5.80
N THR A 4 -7.65 -1.21 -4.77
CA THR A 4 -8.58 -0.07 -4.84
C THR A 4 -8.18 1.07 -3.91
N ASN A 5 -8.62 2.29 -4.24
CA ASN A 5 -8.51 3.47 -3.37
C ASN A 5 -9.68 3.55 -2.36
N ASP A 6 -9.71 4.62 -1.58
CA ASP A 6 -10.75 4.94 -0.59
C ASP A 6 -12.15 5.17 -1.20
N ARG A 7 -12.20 5.48 -2.50
CA ARG A 7 -13.42 5.59 -3.30
C ARG A 7 -13.83 4.27 -3.97
N ASN A 8 -13.19 3.15 -3.63
CA ASN A 8 -13.36 1.84 -4.25
C ASN A 8 -13.01 1.79 -5.76
N GLU A 9 -12.25 2.75 -6.25
CA GLU A 9 -11.79 2.79 -7.65
C GLU A 9 -10.49 1.99 -7.80
N PRO A 10 -10.31 1.20 -8.87
CA PRO A 10 -9.04 0.52 -9.14
C PRO A 10 -7.88 1.49 -9.29
N VAL A 11 -6.71 1.13 -8.80
CA VAL A 11 -5.48 1.92 -8.97
C VAL A 11 -4.56 1.36 -10.07
N SER A 12 -3.58 2.16 -10.50
CA SER A 12 -2.62 1.79 -11.54
C SER A 12 -1.57 0.77 -11.07
N ALA A 13 -0.98 0.01 -11.99
CA ALA A 13 0.23 -0.75 -11.71
C ALA A 13 1.35 0.18 -11.22
N GLY A 14 2.19 -0.30 -10.30
CA GLY A 14 3.25 0.53 -9.72
C GLY A 14 3.77 0.05 -8.37
N LEU A 15 4.71 0.82 -7.82
CA LEU A 15 5.26 0.64 -6.48
C LEU A 15 4.43 1.41 -5.45
N TYR A 16 4.04 0.73 -4.38
CA TYR A 16 3.28 1.27 -3.27
C TYR A 16 4.10 1.14 -2.00
N LEU A 17 4.35 2.27 -1.33
CA LEU A 17 5.01 2.31 -0.02
C LEU A 17 3.96 2.43 1.08
N TYR A 18 4.14 1.68 2.15
CA TYR A 18 3.29 1.80 3.34
C TYR A 18 4.12 1.61 4.61
N MET A 19 3.59 2.08 5.72
CA MET A 19 4.24 2.00 7.02
C MET A 19 3.35 1.26 8.01
N ILE A 20 3.92 0.31 8.74
CA ILE A 20 3.29 -0.31 9.91
C ILE A 20 3.77 0.45 11.15
N GLN A 21 2.83 0.98 11.93
CA GLN A 21 3.11 1.66 13.19
C GLN A 21 2.34 1.00 14.34
N ALA A 22 3.05 0.63 15.42
CA ALA A 22 2.47 0.06 16.64
C ALA A 22 3.28 0.54 17.86
N GLY A 23 2.81 1.59 18.53
CA GLY A 23 3.60 2.29 19.56
C GLY A 23 4.90 2.84 18.96
N GLU A 24 6.04 2.46 19.55
CA GLU A 24 7.39 2.82 19.07
C GLU A 24 7.84 2.01 17.83
N PHE A 25 7.15 0.92 17.49
CA PHE A 25 7.48 0.14 16.31
C PHE A 25 7.12 0.91 15.04
N ARG A 26 8.10 1.09 14.15
CA ARG A 26 7.91 1.66 12.80
C ARG A 26 8.65 0.80 11.78
N GLN A 27 7.93 0.37 10.75
CA GLN A 27 8.54 -0.31 9.61
C GLN A 27 7.90 0.15 8.31
N THR A 28 8.72 0.65 7.39
CA THR A 28 8.32 0.90 6.00
C THR A 28 8.43 -0.40 5.20
N LYS A 29 7.45 -0.64 4.35
CA LYS A 29 7.38 -1.78 3.43
C LYS A 29 6.97 -1.30 2.04
N GLU A 30 7.37 -2.07 1.06
CA GLU A 30 7.01 -1.88 -0.34
C GLU A 30 6.09 -3.01 -0.83
N MET A 31 5.27 -2.69 -1.82
CA MET A 31 4.39 -3.62 -2.52
C MET A 31 4.34 -3.24 -3.99
N VAL A 32 4.46 -4.23 -4.88
CA VAL A 32 4.40 -4.02 -6.32
C VAL A 32 3.08 -4.56 -6.85
N LEU A 33 2.35 -3.73 -7.59
CA LEU A 33 1.19 -4.15 -8.38
C LEU A 33 1.60 -4.32 -9.84
N LEU A 34 1.56 -5.56 -10.32
CA LEU A 34 1.69 -5.90 -11.74
C LEU A 34 0.28 -6.08 -12.32
N LYS A 35 0.02 -5.58 -13.52
CA LYS A 35 -1.28 -5.64 -14.21
C LYS A 35 -1.15 -6.39 -15.52
#